data_AF-A0A9E4AVQ4-F1
#
_entry.id   AF-A0A9E4AVQ4-F1
#
_cell.length_a   1.000
_cell.length_b   1.000
_cell.length_c   1.000
_cell.angle_alpha   90.00
_cell.angle_beta   90.00
_cell.angle_gamma   90.00
#
_symmetry.space_group_name_H-M   'P 1'
#
loop_
_entity.id
_entity.type
_entity.pdbx_description
1 polymer ?
#
loop_
_entity_poly.entity_id
_entity_poly.type
_entity_poly.pdbx_seq_one_letter_code
_entity_poly.pdbx_strand_id
1 'polypeptide(L)' 'MCQDELSLETHKWSREMLRIGNRAVKRAQEENRKKGIPNVYDFNGHLYYELPNGELTKEDPYPISEERVSL' A
#
# COMPACT_ATOMS: atom_id res chain seq x y z
N MET A 1 -2.91 33.64 4.92
CA MET A 1 -2.76 32.41 4.11
C MET A 1 -3.94 32.35 3.17
N CYS A 2 -3.70 32.51 1.86
CA CYS A 2 -4.60 32.16 0.76
C CYS A 2 -5.07 30.72 0.85
N GLN A 3 -6.19 30.38 1.50
CA GLN A 3 -6.82 29.09 1.22
C GLN A 3 -7.59 29.28 -0.09
N ASP A 4 -6.99 28.85 -1.20
CA ASP A 4 -7.75 28.69 -2.44
C ASP A 4 -8.83 27.64 -2.16
N GLU A 5 -10.09 28.08 -2.10
CA GLU A 5 -11.23 27.17 -1.90
C GLU A 5 -11.32 26.23 -3.10
N LEU A 6 -11.03 24.94 -2.86
CA LEU A 6 -11.22 23.91 -3.87
C LEU A 6 -12.70 23.82 -4.24
N SER A 7 -12.98 23.71 -5.55
CA SER A 7 -14.36 23.61 -6.01
C SER A 7 -15.04 22.33 -5.49
N LEU A 8 -16.37 22.39 -5.31
CA LEU A 8 -17.19 21.22 -4.96
C LEU A 8 -16.96 20.05 -5.94
N GLU A 9 -16.80 20.36 -7.22
CA GLU A 9 -16.55 19.36 -8.27
C GLU A 9 -15.18 18.70 -8.09
N THR A 10 -14.15 19.45 -7.71
CA THR A 10 -12.83 18.91 -7.37
C THR A 10 -12.92 17.90 -6.22
N HIS A 11 -13.68 18.21 -5.17
CA HIS A 11 -13.90 17.30 -4.06
C HIS A 11 -14.68 16.03 -4.46
N LYS A 12 -15.73 16.17 -5.27
CA LYS A 12 -16.50 15.03 -5.79
C LYS A 12 -15.61 14.10 -6.62
N TRP A 13 -14.84 14.68 -7.54
CA TRP A 13 -13.93 13.93 -8.39
C TRP A 13 -12.84 13.21 -7.57
N SER A 14 -12.21 13.91 -6.62
CA SER A 14 -11.20 13.29 -5.73
C SER A 14 -11.77 12.11 -4.94
N ARG A 15 -12.97 12.25 -4.37
CA ARG A 15 -13.64 11.15 -3.66
C ARG A 15 -13.92 9.96 -4.56
N GLU A 16 -14.32 10.20 -5.80
CA GLU A 16 -14.58 9.12 -6.76
C GLU A 16 -13.28 8.39 -7.13
N MET A 17 -12.18 9.12 -7.35
CA MET A 17 -10.87 8.51 -7.61
C MET A 17 -10.40 7.69 -6.40
N LEU A 18 -10.55 8.21 -5.18
CA LEU A 18 -10.23 7.46 -3.96
C LEU A 18 -11.08 6.20 -3.82
N ARG A 19 -12.38 6.26 -4.17
CA ARG A 19 -13.27 5.10 -4.13
C ARG A 19 -12.79 3.98 -5.06
N ILE A 20 -12.41 4.34 -6.29
CA ILE A 20 -11.89 3.40 -7.29
C ILE A 20 -10.56 2.81 -6.83
N GLY A 21 -9.62 3.66 -6.40
CA GLY A 21 -8.31 3.25 -5.89
C GLY A 21 -8.43 2.30 -4.70
N ASN A 22 -9.23 2.67 -3.70
CA ASN A 22 -9.46 1.83 -2.51
C ASN A 22 -10.04 0.46 -2.86
N ARG A 23 -10.94 0.38 -3.85
CA ARG A 23 -11.48 -0.90 -4.31
C ARG A 23 -10.41 -1.76 -4.98
N ALA A 24 -9.57 -1.17 -5.82
CA ALA A 24 -8.48 -1.89 -6.49
C ALA A 24 -7.44 -2.41 -5.49
N VAL A 25 -7.02 -1.56 -4.53
CA VAL A 25 -6.07 -1.93 -3.47
C VAL A 25 -6.59 -3.08 -2.62
N LYS A 26 -7.85 -3.02 -2.15
CA LYS A 26 -8.44 -4.11 -1.36
C LYS A 26 -8.41 -5.45 -2.09
N ARG A 27 -8.77 -5.45 -3.38
CA ARG A 27 -8.72 -6.65 -4.21
C ARG A 27 -7.30 -7.19 -4.35
N ALA A 28 -6.32 -6.32 -4.60
CA ALA A 28 -4.91 -6.73 -4.70
C ALA A 28 -4.42 -7.33 -3.38
N GLN A 29 -4.77 -6.73 -2.24
CA GLN A 29 -4.41 -7.22 -0.92
C GLN A 29 -5.02 -8.60 -0.61
N GLU A 30 -6.27 -8.82 -0.98
CA GLU A 30 -6.94 -10.12 -0.84
C GLU A 30 -6.26 -11.19 -1.71
N GLU A 31 -5.90 -10.87 -2.95
CA GLU A 31 -5.19 -11.80 -3.83
C GLU A 31 -3.78 -12.10 -3.33
N ASN A 32 -3.07 -11.11 -2.76
CA ASN A 32 -1.77 -11.32 -2.12
C ASN A 32 -1.88 -12.30 -0.95
N ARG A 33 -2.86 -12.13 -0.05
CA ARG A 33 -3.13 -13.07 1.05
C ARG A 33 -3.39 -14.49 0.54
N LYS A 34 -4.22 -14.65 -0.49
CA LYS A 34 -4.49 -15.96 -1.11
C LYS A 34 -3.24 -16.61 -1.70
N LYS A 35 -2.30 -15.82 -2.19
CA LYS A 35 -1.04 -16.29 -2.80
C LYS A 35 0.10 -16.45 -1.80
N GLY A 36 -0.11 -16.13 -0.52
CA GLY A 36 0.96 -16.14 0.48
C GLY A 36 1.98 -15.01 0.30
N ILE A 37 1.62 -13.94 -0.40
CA ILE A 37 2.47 -12.77 -0.63
C ILE A 37 2.13 -11.71 0.44
N PRO A 38 3.11 -11.19 1.21
CA PRO A 38 2.87 -10.12 2.17
C PRO A 38 2.39 -8.82 1.50
N ASN A 39 1.48 -8.09 2.17
CA ASN A 39 1.18 -6.71 1.77
C ASN A 39 2.18 -5.74 2.41
N VAL A 40 2.63 -4.74 1.64
CA VAL A 40 3.60 -3.75 2.12
C VAL A 40 2.93 -2.39 2.24
N TYR A 41 3.18 -1.72 3.36
CA TYR A 41 2.68 -0.39 3.66
C TYR A 41 3.83 0.53 4.05
N ASP A 42 3.84 1.76 3.54
CA ASP A 42 4.63 2.84 4.11
C ASP A 42 3.73 3.63 5.08
N PHE A 43 4.15 3.69 6.34
CA PHE A 43 3.51 4.55 7.33
C PHE A 43 4.58 5.41 7.99
N ASN A 44 4.53 6.72 7.74
CA ASN A 44 5.48 7.71 8.24
C ASN A 44 6.94 7.36 7.91
N GLY A 45 7.22 6.94 6.67
CA GLY A 45 8.56 6.61 6.20
C GLY A 45 9.11 5.27 6.74
N HIS A 46 8.25 4.44 7.31
CA HIS A 46 8.60 3.11 7.78
C HIS A 46 7.79 2.06 7.02
N LEU A 47 8.47 1.02 6.57
CA LEU A 47 7.83 -0.12 5.92
C LEU A 47 7.25 -1.07 6.97
N TYR A 48 6.04 -1.52 6.70
CA TYR A 48 5.33 -2.55 7.44
C TYR A 48 4.86 -3.62 6.49
N TYR A 49 5.06 -4.87 6.86
CA TYR A 49 4.70 -6.05 6.10
C TYR A 49 3.58 -6.78 6.83
N GLU A 50 2.40 -6.86 6.22
CA GLU A 50 1.32 -7.75 6.66
C GLU A 50 1.57 -9.13 6.04
N LEU A 51 2.01 -10.07 6.87
CA LEU A 51 2.23 -11.44 6.50
C LEU A 51 0.89 -12.13 6.15
N PRO A 52 0.90 -13.26 5.40
CA PRO A 52 -0.34 -13.95 5.01
C PRO A 52 -1.20 -14.45 6.18
N ASN A 53 -0.60 -14.63 7.37
CA ASN A 53 -1.29 -14.97 8.61
C ASN A 53 -1.99 -13.76 9.28
N GLY A 54 -1.83 -12.55 8.73
CA GLY A 54 -2.38 -11.29 9.24
C GLY A 54 -1.47 -10.55 10.23
N GLU A 55 -0.29 -11.07 10.55
CA GLU A 55 0.69 -10.42 11.43
C GLU A 55 1.35 -9.23 10.74
N LEU A 56 1.53 -8.13 11.46
CA LEU A 56 2.28 -6.97 10.99
C LEU A 56 3.70 -6.98 11.57
N THR A 57 4.70 -6.93 10.69
CA THR A 57 6.11 -6.86 11.08
C THR A 57 6.83 -5.71 10.35
N LYS A 58 7.95 -5.26 10.93
CA LYS A 58 8.90 -4.34 10.27
C LYS A 58 10.08 -5.09 9.64
N GLU A 59 10.20 -6.39 9.90
CA GLU A 59 11.25 -7.23 9.32
C GLU A 59 10.89 -7.53 7.86
N ASP A 60 11.85 -7.31 6.95
CA ASP A 60 11.66 -7.61 5.54
C ASP A 60 11.58 -9.13 5.33
N PRO A 61 10.46 -9.68 4.83
CA PRO A 61 10.34 -11.11 4.54
C PRO A 61 11.17 -11.56 3.33
N TYR A 62 11.72 -10.64 2.54
CA TYR A 62 12.56 -10.91 1.37
C TYR A 62 13.91 -10.21 1.47
N PRO A 63 14.73 -10.50 2.49
CA PRO A 63 16.06 -9.91 2.59
C PRO A 63 16.88 -10.27 1.35
N ILE A 64 17.54 -9.28 0.77
CA ILE A 64 18.48 -9.52 -0.33
C ILE A 64 19.62 -10.36 0.24
N SER A 65 19.74 -11.62 -0.18
CA SER A 65 20.97 -12.39 0.07
C SER A 65 22.09 -11.82 -0.80
N GLU A 66 23.31 -11.74 -0.26
CA GLU A 66 24.50 -11.22 -0.96
C GLU A 66 24.74 -11.88 -2.33
N GLU A 67 24.26 -13.12 -2.52
CA GLU A 67 24.33 -13.88 -3.76
C GLU A 67 23.65 -13.21 -4.96
N ARG A 68 22.65 -12.35 -4.75
CA ARG A 68 21.95 -11.65 -5.86
C ARG A 68 22.64 -10.37 -6.33
N VAL A 69 23.68 -9.91 -5.63
CA VAL A 69 24.43 -8.70 -5.99
C VAL A 69 25.56 -9.00 -6.99
N SER A 70 25.85 -10.28 -7.25
CA SER A 70 26.95 -10.74 -8.11
C SER A 70 26.53 -11.24 -9.51
N LEU A 71 25.28 -11.01 -9.94
CA LEU A 71 24.79 -11.27 -11.31
C LEU A 71 24.58 -9.94 -12.06
#